data_AF-A0A930X165-F1
#
_entry.id   AF-A0A930X165-F1
#
_cell.length_a   1.000
_cell.length_b   1.000
_cell.length_c   1.000
_cell.angle_alpha   90.00
_cell.angle_beta   90.00
_cell.angle_gamma   90.00
#
_symmetry.space_group_name_H-M   'P 1'
#
loop_
_entity.id
_entity.type
_entity.pdbx_description
1 polymer ?
#
loop_
_entity_poly.entity_id
_entity_poly.type
_entity_poly.pdbx_seq_one_letter_code
_entity_poly.pdbx_strand_id
1 'polypeptide(L)'
;MWNTIAQAIAQATGAPFSIENQRSVGGGSINRAYRIASGDRAFFLKVNRAAQAAMFEAEALGLKEMAESRTIRVPRPVCWGTAEDMAYIVMEWLDLGSRSPEAWYRMGQDLAAMHRVTSDRGFGWRQNNTIGDTPQPNPWTTDWLTFYTEHRLRFQFSLAQRRGGNFPRAEALLATLPELLADHAPTPSLVHGDLWSGNAAVTRDGVPVILDPAIYYGDREVDIAMSELFGRFPQPFYEGYTAAYPLSPGYEQRKTLYNLYHIVNHFNLFGGGYGSQANSMIDRLLA
;
A
#
# COMPACT_ATOMS: atom_id res chain seq x y z
N MET A 1 -28.17 5.40 1.40
CA MET A 1 -26.86 4.71 1.32
C MET A 1 -26.93 3.23 1.74
N TRP A 2 -27.33 2.93 2.99
CA TRP A 2 -27.25 1.58 3.56
C TRP A 2 -28.01 0.47 2.81
N ASN A 3 -29.23 0.76 2.34
CA ASN A 3 -30.02 -0.21 1.57
C ASN A 3 -29.34 -0.57 0.24
N THR A 4 -28.75 0.41 -0.45
CA THR A 4 -27.99 0.20 -1.68
C THR A 4 -26.78 -0.70 -1.44
N ILE A 5 -26.04 -0.46 -0.35
CA ILE A 5 -24.88 -1.28 0.02
C ILE A 5 -25.33 -2.71 0.37
N ALA A 6 -26.40 -2.87 1.15
CA ALA A 6 -26.93 -4.18 1.51
C ALA A 6 -27.39 -5.00 0.28
N GLN A 7 -28.06 -4.34 -0.68
CA GLN A 7 -28.44 -4.94 -1.96
C GLN A 7 -27.22 -5.34 -2.79
N ALA A 8 -26.19 -4.49 -2.85
CA ALA A 8 -24.95 -4.80 -3.57
C ALA A 8 -24.22 -6.01 -2.94
N ILE A 9 -24.18 -6.10 -1.62
CA ILE A 9 -23.66 -7.28 -0.91
C ILE A 9 -24.48 -8.52 -1.24
N ALA A 10 -25.80 -8.42 -1.22
CA ALA A 10 -26.68 -9.55 -1.52
C ALA A 10 -26.48 -10.06 -2.95
N GLN A 11 -26.37 -9.15 -3.92
CA GLN A 11 -26.08 -9.48 -5.32
C GLN A 11 -24.70 -10.12 -5.48
N ALA A 12 -23.66 -9.55 -4.85
CA ALA A 12 -22.29 -10.05 -4.97
C ALA A 12 -22.09 -11.41 -4.29
N THR A 13 -22.80 -11.67 -3.20
CA THR A 13 -22.68 -12.92 -2.43
C THR A 13 -23.70 -13.99 -2.84
N GLY A 14 -24.73 -13.63 -3.62
CA GLY A 14 -25.82 -14.53 -3.98
C GLY A 14 -26.75 -14.88 -2.81
N ALA A 15 -26.67 -14.16 -1.68
CA ALA A 15 -27.43 -14.45 -0.46
C ALA A 15 -28.04 -13.16 0.12
N PRO A 16 -29.31 -13.17 0.58
CA PRO A 16 -29.91 -11.99 1.21
C PRO A 16 -29.03 -11.42 2.32
N PHE A 17 -28.99 -10.08 2.43
CA PHE A 17 -28.23 -9.38 3.46
C PHE A 17 -28.94 -8.09 3.84
N SER A 18 -29.08 -7.86 5.15
CA SER A 18 -29.63 -6.63 5.72
C SER A 18 -28.72 -6.15 6.85
N ILE A 19 -28.35 -4.88 6.87
CA ILE A 19 -27.45 -4.36 7.90
C ILE A 19 -28.25 -4.20 9.21
N GLU A 20 -28.03 -5.12 10.15
CA GLU A 20 -28.67 -5.12 11.47
C GLU A 20 -27.83 -4.37 12.51
N ASN A 21 -26.50 -4.48 12.39
CA ASN A 21 -25.56 -3.81 13.28
C ASN A 21 -24.50 -3.08 12.46
N GLN A 22 -24.25 -1.82 12.85
CA GLN A 22 -23.17 -1.01 12.31
C GLN A 22 -22.34 -0.43 13.45
N ARG A 23 -21.03 -0.56 13.37
CA ARG A 23 -20.09 0.02 14.33
C ARG A 23 -18.97 0.74 13.60
N SER A 24 -18.74 2.00 13.94
CA SER A 24 -17.54 2.71 13.49
C SER A 24 -16.30 2.00 14.01
N VAL A 25 -15.36 1.74 13.13
CA VAL A 25 -14.04 1.18 13.46
C VAL A 25 -12.97 2.19 13.09
N GLY A 26 -11.91 2.27 13.91
CA GLY A 26 -10.74 3.07 13.56
C GLY A 26 -9.97 2.42 12.41
N GLY A 27 -9.07 3.16 11.76
CA GLY A 27 -8.13 2.56 10.79
C GLY A 27 -7.69 3.45 9.64
N GLY A 28 -8.31 4.61 9.40
CA GLY A 28 -7.86 5.51 8.32
C GLY A 28 -7.97 6.98 8.70
N SER A 29 -6.96 7.76 8.33
CA SER A 29 -6.98 9.23 8.47
C SER A 29 -7.89 9.91 7.43
N ILE A 30 -8.33 9.15 6.42
CA ILE A 30 -8.94 9.64 5.18
C ILE A 30 -10.39 9.13 5.02
N ASN A 31 -10.60 7.84 5.22
CA ASN A 31 -11.88 7.16 4.99
C ASN A 31 -12.62 6.91 6.31
N ARG A 32 -13.96 6.96 6.26
CA ARG A 32 -14.77 6.45 7.37
C ARG A 32 -14.92 4.94 7.22
N ALA A 33 -14.63 4.19 8.28
CA ALA A 33 -14.68 2.74 8.27
C ALA A 33 -15.72 2.19 9.25
N TYR A 34 -16.41 1.13 8.84
CA TYR A 34 -17.47 0.49 9.61
C TYR A 34 -17.33 -1.03 9.56
N ARG A 35 -17.63 -1.68 10.69
CA ARG A 35 -18.09 -3.07 10.69
C ARG A 35 -19.60 -3.07 10.46
N ILE A 36 -20.07 -3.74 9.42
CA ILE A 36 -21.49 -3.98 9.18
C ILE A 36 -21.79 -5.47 9.31
N ALA A 37 -22.91 -5.84 9.95
CA ALA A 37 -23.23 -7.23 10.21
C ALA A 37 -24.73 -7.56 10.15
N SER A 38 -25.02 -8.83 9.87
CA SER A 38 -26.35 -9.48 9.88
C SER A 38 -26.16 -10.89 10.41
N GLY A 39 -26.67 -11.18 11.62
CA GLY A 39 -26.33 -12.41 12.35
C GLY A 39 -24.80 -12.63 12.44
N ASP A 40 -24.34 -13.80 12.01
CA ASP A 40 -22.92 -14.20 12.05
C ASP A 40 -22.09 -13.67 10.87
N ARG A 41 -22.73 -13.02 9.87
CA ARG A 41 -22.02 -12.47 8.70
C ARG A 41 -21.63 -11.03 8.98
N ALA A 42 -20.34 -10.73 8.81
CA ALA A 42 -19.81 -9.38 8.94
C ALA A 42 -18.96 -9.00 7.73
N PHE A 43 -18.99 -7.70 7.41
CA PHE A 43 -18.15 -7.09 6.39
C PHE A 43 -17.48 -5.83 6.93
N PHE A 44 -16.32 -5.53 6.37
CA PHE A 44 -15.66 -4.25 6.54
C PHE A 44 -16.08 -3.31 5.41
N LEU A 45 -16.52 -2.11 5.76
CA LEU A 45 -17.00 -1.09 4.83
C LEU A 45 -16.15 0.16 4.99
N LYS A 46 -15.56 0.65 3.89
CA LYS A 46 -15.04 2.02 3.82
C LYS A 46 -15.99 2.89 3.00
N VAL A 47 -16.16 4.13 3.41
CA VAL A 47 -16.92 5.14 2.67
C VAL A 47 -16.19 6.47 2.60
N ASN A 48 -16.33 7.15 1.47
CA ASN A 48 -15.82 8.50 1.20
C ASN A 48 -16.76 9.23 0.20
N ARG A 49 -16.49 10.48 -0.13
CA ARG A 49 -17.26 11.25 -1.12
C ARG A 49 -17.33 10.52 -2.47
N ALA A 50 -18.43 10.66 -3.21
CA ALA A 50 -18.62 10.00 -4.51
C ALA A 50 -17.46 10.19 -5.50
N ALA A 51 -16.78 11.34 -5.46
CA ALA A 51 -15.60 11.62 -6.28
C ALA A 51 -14.42 10.64 -6.07
N GLN A 52 -14.42 9.89 -4.96
CA GLN A 52 -13.40 8.89 -4.64
C GLN A 52 -13.77 7.47 -5.13
N ALA A 53 -14.77 7.32 -6.00
CA ALA A 53 -15.15 6.02 -6.55
C ALA A 53 -13.98 5.28 -7.22
N ALA A 54 -13.15 6.00 -7.98
CA ALA A 54 -11.99 5.44 -8.67
C ALA A 54 -10.92 4.92 -7.69
N MET A 55 -10.78 5.54 -6.50
CA MET A 55 -9.88 5.07 -5.45
C MET A 55 -10.31 3.69 -4.93
N PHE A 56 -11.59 3.53 -4.60
CA PHE A 56 -12.12 2.27 -4.11
C PHE A 56 -12.16 1.17 -5.17
N GLU A 57 -12.41 1.53 -6.44
CA GLU A 57 -12.26 0.60 -7.54
C GLU A 57 -10.81 0.12 -7.65
N ALA A 58 -9.83 1.04 -7.63
CA ALA A 58 -8.42 0.68 -7.69
C ALA A 58 -7.98 -0.20 -6.50
N GLU A 59 -8.43 0.10 -5.29
CA GLU A 59 -8.17 -0.72 -4.09
C GLU A 59 -8.75 -2.14 -4.24
N ALA A 60 -10.01 -2.26 -4.66
CA ALA A 60 -10.64 -3.55 -4.88
C ALA A 60 -9.92 -4.37 -5.95
N LEU A 61 -9.52 -3.72 -7.04
CA LEU A 61 -8.79 -4.34 -8.14
C LEU A 61 -7.38 -4.76 -7.72
N GLY A 62 -6.72 -4.00 -6.84
CA GLY A 62 -5.44 -4.36 -6.26
C GLY A 62 -5.51 -5.55 -5.32
N LEU A 63 -6.51 -5.56 -4.42
CA LEU A 63 -6.79 -6.69 -3.54
C LEU A 63 -7.08 -7.98 -4.32
N LYS A 64 -7.82 -7.88 -5.44
CA LYS A 64 -8.05 -9.05 -6.31
C LYS A 64 -6.76 -9.60 -6.88
N GLU A 65 -5.91 -8.75 -7.43
CA GLU A 65 -4.64 -9.18 -8.04
C GLU A 65 -3.69 -9.80 -7.01
N MET A 66 -3.62 -9.22 -5.81
CA MET A 66 -2.88 -9.82 -4.69
C MET A 66 -3.46 -11.16 -4.27
N ALA A 67 -4.79 -11.31 -4.18
CA ALA A 67 -5.41 -12.59 -3.85
C ALA A 67 -5.16 -13.67 -4.92
N GLU A 68 -5.14 -13.28 -6.20
CA GLU A 68 -4.86 -14.17 -7.34
C GLU A 68 -3.43 -14.71 -7.35
N SER A 69 -2.48 -13.99 -6.72
CA SER A 69 -1.10 -14.49 -6.53
C SER A 69 -1.02 -15.76 -5.66
N ARG A 70 -2.01 -15.99 -4.79
CA ARG A 70 -2.08 -17.12 -3.84
C ARG A 70 -0.86 -17.23 -2.91
N THR A 71 -0.28 -16.10 -2.50
CA THR A 71 0.91 -16.06 -1.65
C THR A 71 0.61 -15.61 -0.22
N ILE A 72 0.16 -14.37 -0.05
CA ILE A 72 -0.17 -13.76 1.24
C ILE A 72 -1.66 -13.43 1.32
N ARG A 73 -2.25 -13.55 2.51
CA ARG A 73 -3.66 -13.21 2.69
C ARG A 73 -3.87 -11.71 2.57
N VAL A 74 -4.93 -11.34 1.87
CA VAL A 74 -5.52 -10.00 1.85
C VAL A 74 -7.03 -10.09 2.10
N PRO A 75 -7.70 -9.02 2.55
CA PRO A 75 -9.16 -8.98 2.63
C PRO A 75 -9.77 -9.18 1.25
N ARG A 76 -10.74 -10.10 1.13
CA ARG A 76 -11.43 -10.31 -0.14
C ARG A 76 -12.41 -9.16 -0.43
N PRO A 77 -12.27 -8.42 -1.54
CA PRO A 77 -13.24 -7.41 -1.92
C PRO A 77 -14.54 -8.09 -2.38
N VAL A 78 -15.68 -7.59 -1.88
CA VAL A 78 -17.01 -8.14 -2.13
C VAL A 78 -17.74 -7.31 -3.19
N CYS A 79 -17.87 -6.01 -2.95
CA CYS A 79 -18.46 -5.07 -3.89
C CYS A 79 -17.98 -3.64 -3.61
N TRP A 80 -18.08 -2.76 -4.59
CA TRP A 80 -17.75 -1.34 -4.47
C TRP A 80 -18.61 -0.55 -5.45
N GLY A 81 -18.75 0.75 -5.22
CA GLY A 81 -19.53 1.61 -6.09
C GLY A 81 -19.91 2.91 -5.41
N THR A 82 -21.00 3.52 -5.89
CA THR A 82 -21.57 4.74 -5.31
C THR A 82 -22.96 4.48 -4.77
N ALA A 83 -23.31 5.15 -3.67
CA ALA A 83 -24.63 5.17 -3.09
C ALA A 83 -24.90 6.58 -2.57
N GLU A 84 -25.88 7.27 -3.17
CA GLU A 84 -26.09 8.72 -2.97
C GLU A 84 -24.79 9.49 -3.26
N ASP A 85 -24.39 10.43 -2.40
CA ASP A 85 -23.19 11.25 -2.58
C ASP A 85 -21.90 10.60 -2.05
N MET A 86 -21.94 9.29 -1.82
CA MET A 86 -20.85 8.52 -1.23
C MET A 86 -20.35 7.42 -2.17
N ALA A 87 -19.03 7.25 -2.24
CA ALA A 87 -18.39 6.06 -2.76
C ALA A 87 -18.11 5.06 -1.62
N TYR A 88 -18.08 3.78 -1.94
CA TYR A 88 -17.83 2.72 -0.96
C TYR A 88 -17.05 1.54 -1.53
N ILE A 89 -16.36 0.81 -0.65
CA ILE A 89 -15.86 -0.55 -0.85
C ILE A 89 -16.28 -1.41 0.35
N VAL A 90 -16.81 -2.59 0.05
CA VAL A 90 -17.12 -3.64 1.01
C VAL A 90 -16.16 -4.81 0.80
N MET A 91 -15.58 -5.28 1.89
CA MET A 91 -14.65 -6.41 1.90
C MET A 91 -14.91 -7.33 3.08
N GLU A 92 -14.27 -8.50 3.04
CA GLU A 92 -14.25 -9.47 4.13
C GLU A 92 -13.91 -8.82 5.47
N TRP A 93 -14.70 -9.11 6.50
CA TRP A 93 -14.33 -8.80 7.88
C TRP A 93 -13.30 -9.83 8.38
N LEU A 94 -12.20 -9.36 8.96
CA LEU A 94 -11.17 -10.19 9.56
C LEU A 94 -11.03 -9.86 11.04
N ASP A 95 -11.12 -10.88 11.89
CA ASP A 95 -10.86 -10.73 13.32
C ASP A 95 -9.35 -10.75 13.58
N LEU A 96 -8.78 -9.58 13.78
CA LEU A 96 -7.35 -9.37 14.02
C LEU A 96 -7.03 -9.49 15.52
N GLY A 97 -5.78 -9.85 15.85
CA GLY A 97 -5.27 -9.70 17.23
C GLY A 97 -4.24 -10.71 17.72
N SER A 98 -3.77 -11.64 16.89
CA SER A 98 -2.68 -12.54 17.31
C SER A 98 -1.33 -11.81 17.32
N ARG A 99 -0.44 -12.20 18.24
CA ARG A 99 0.94 -11.68 18.35
C ARG A 99 1.99 -12.79 18.12
N SER A 100 1.62 -13.88 17.44
CA SER A 100 2.51 -15.03 17.22
C SER A 100 3.77 -14.66 16.42
N PRO A 101 4.98 -14.85 17.00
CA PRO A 101 6.24 -14.71 16.27
C PRO A 101 6.32 -15.60 15.03
N GLU A 102 5.77 -16.81 15.09
CA GLU A 102 5.74 -17.77 13.99
C GLU A 102 4.88 -17.27 12.83
N ALA A 103 3.77 -16.58 13.14
CA ALA A 103 2.96 -15.94 12.12
C ALA A 103 3.73 -14.80 11.42
N TRP A 104 4.49 -14.00 12.16
CA TRP A 104 5.32 -12.96 11.54
C TRP A 104 6.45 -13.55 10.68
N TYR A 105 7.08 -14.64 11.11
CA TYR A 105 8.04 -15.36 10.28
C TYR A 105 7.40 -15.84 8.97
N ARG A 106 6.22 -16.48 9.06
CA ARG A 106 5.44 -16.87 7.86
C ARG A 106 5.07 -15.67 7.00
N MET A 107 4.68 -14.54 7.59
CA MET A 107 4.39 -13.30 6.85
C MET A 107 5.57 -12.87 5.98
N GLY A 108 6.79 -12.96 6.49
CA GLY A 108 8.00 -12.68 5.73
C GLY A 108 8.16 -13.62 4.53
N GLN A 109 7.90 -14.91 4.71
CA GLN A 109 7.94 -15.91 3.64
C GLN A 109 6.84 -15.68 2.59
N ASP A 110 5.62 -15.40 3.03
CA ASP A 110 4.45 -15.16 2.18
C ASP A 110 4.63 -13.88 1.33
N LEU A 111 5.16 -12.81 1.94
CA LEU A 111 5.52 -11.59 1.21
C LEU A 111 6.64 -11.83 0.20
N ALA A 112 7.67 -12.60 0.57
CA ALA A 112 8.73 -12.99 -0.35
C ALA A 112 8.18 -13.78 -1.54
N ALA A 113 7.18 -14.65 -1.33
CA ALA A 113 6.48 -15.33 -2.40
C ALA A 113 5.68 -14.36 -3.28
N MET A 114 4.97 -13.38 -2.69
CA MET A 114 4.27 -12.33 -3.45
C MET A 114 5.23 -11.54 -4.35
N HIS A 115 6.38 -11.14 -3.83
CA HIS A 115 7.41 -10.44 -4.61
C HIS A 115 8.05 -11.28 -5.73
N ARG A 116 7.75 -12.58 -5.81
CA ARG A 116 8.17 -13.42 -6.95
C ARG A 116 7.10 -13.47 -8.05
N VAL A 117 5.92 -12.90 -7.82
CA VAL A 117 4.93 -12.65 -8.88
C VAL A 117 5.41 -11.44 -9.66
N THR A 118 5.68 -11.63 -10.95
CA THR A 118 6.35 -10.66 -11.80
C THR A 118 5.51 -10.29 -13.02
N SER A 119 5.81 -9.15 -13.63
CA SER A 119 5.15 -8.67 -14.85
C SER A 119 6.12 -8.65 -16.03
N ASP A 120 5.67 -9.16 -17.18
CA ASP A 120 6.36 -9.07 -18.47
C ASP A 120 6.24 -7.69 -19.12
N ARG A 121 5.28 -6.87 -18.66
CA ARG A 121 5.06 -5.50 -19.15
C ARG A 121 6.04 -4.47 -18.55
N GLY A 122 6.84 -4.87 -17.57
CA GLY A 122 7.75 -3.99 -16.82
C GLY A 122 7.16 -3.44 -15.53
N PHE A 123 7.60 -2.25 -15.12
CA PHE A 123 7.18 -1.57 -13.91
C PHE A 123 5.95 -0.70 -14.16
N GLY A 124 5.04 -0.66 -13.19
CA GLY A 124 3.76 0.04 -13.29
C GLY A 124 2.58 -0.87 -12.98
N TRP A 125 1.39 -0.47 -13.41
CA TRP A 125 0.18 -1.24 -13.16
C TRP A 125 -0.89 -0.93 -14.21
N ARG A 126 -1.95 -1.73 -14.24
CA ARG A 126 -3.01 -1.61 -15.26
C ARG A 126 -3.78 -0.29 -15.17
N GLN A 127 -3.75 0.38 -14.00
CA GLN A 127 -4.38 1.67 -13.78
C GLN A 127 -3.65 2.46 -12.70
N ASN A 128 -3.89 3.78 -12.66
CA ASN A 128 -3.49 4.60 -11.53
C ASN A 128 -4.31 4.23 -10.30
N ASN A 129 -3.70 4.36 -9.13
CA ASN A 129 -4.35 4.21 -7.84
C ASN A 129 -3.98 5.40 -6.95
N THR A 130 -4.05 5.23 -5.63
CA THR A 130 -3.66 6.26 -4.67
C THR A 130 -2.77 5.68 -3.59
N ILE A 131 -1.95 6.53 -2.98
CA ILE A 131 -1.16 6.25 -1.77
C ILE A 131 -1.65 7.18 -0.66
N GLY A 132 -2.62 6.69 0.11
CA GLY A 132 -3.54 7.57 0.85
C GLY A 132 -4.46 8.33 -0.12
N ASP A 133 -4.52 9.66 0.00
CA ASP A 133 -5.31 10.54 -0.87
C ASP A 133 -4.52 11.06 -2.09
N THR A 134 -3.21 10.79 -2.12
CA THR A 134 -2.35 11.27 -3.19
C THR A 134 -2.47 10.35 -4.40
N PRO A 135 -2.74 10.87 -5.62
CA PRO A 135 -2.72 10.05 -6.83
C PRO A 135 -1.36 9.37 -7.02
N GLN A 136 -1.37 8.10 -7.42
CA GLN A 136 -0.18 7.32 -7.71
C GLN A 136 -0.22 6.91 -9.19
N PRO A 137 0.50 7.62 -10.08
CA PRO A 137 0.60 7.27 -11.49
C PRO A 137 1.32 5.93 -11.66
N ASN A 138 0.77 5.03 -12.49
CA ASN A 138 1.33 3.71 -12.76
C ASN A 138 1.46 3.40 -14.26
N PRO A 139 1.93 4.32 -15.13
CA PRO A 139 2.18 3.96 -16.52
C PRO A 139 3.24 2.85 -16.59
N TRP A 140 3.14 2.02 -17.62
CA TRP A 140 4.13 0.96 -17.84
C TRP A 140 5.45 1.55 -18.34
N THR A 141 6.53 1.07 -17.75
CA THR A 141 7.92 1.41 -18.12
C THR A 141 8.77 0.15 -18.06
N THR A 142 9.80 0.05 -18.88
CA THR A 142 10.70 -1.12 -18.90
C THR A 142 11.89 -0.97 -17.95
N ASP A 143 12.05 0.20 -17.33
CA ASP A 143 13.21 0.57 -16.54
C ASP A 143 12.80 1.14 -15.17
N TRP A 144 13.38 0.60 -14.10
CA TRP A 144 13.04 0.98 -12.73
C TRP A 144 13.46 2.40 -12.41
N LEU A 145 14.64 2.81 -12.87
CA LEU A 145 15.17 4.15 -12.63
C LEU A 145 14.21 5.21 -13.21
N THR A 146 13.76 5.02 -14.45
CA THR A 146 12.77 5.88 -15.10
C THR A 146 11.45 5.90 -14.33
N PHE A 147 10.92 4.72 -13.98
CA PHE A 147 9.66 4.61 -13.25
C PHE A 147 9.70 5.37 -11.91
N TYR A 148 10.73 5.09 -11.11
CA TYR A 148 10.85 5.61 -9.76
C TYR A 148 11.17 7.11 -9.76
N THR A 149 12.00 7.57 -10.71
CA THR A 149 12.30 9.00 -10.87
C THR A 149 11.05 9.79 -11.22
N GLU A 150 10.33 9.39 -12.27
CA GLU A 150 9.26 10.20 -12.86
C GLU A 150 7.91 10.01 -12.15
N HIS A 151 7.54 8.77 -11.85
CA HIS A 151 6.20 8.42 -11.37
C HIS A 151 6.13 8.19 -9.85
N ARG A 152 7.26 8.28 -9.15
CA ARG A 152 7.32 8.35 -7.69
C ARG A 152 7.87 9.69 -7.24
N LEU A 153 9.18 9.88 -7.26
CA LEU A 153 9.81 11.04 -6.61
C LEU A 153 9.45 12.38 -7.26
N ARG A 154 9.66 12.54 -8.58
CA ARG A 154 9.35 13.80 -9.28
C ARG A 154 7.87 14.17 -9.15
N PHE A 155 6.97 13.20 -9.24
CA PHE A 155 5.54 13.42 -9.02
C PHE A 155 5.25 13.95 -7.61
N GLN A 156 5.81 13.31 -6.57
CA GLN A 156 5.62 13.73 -5.17
C GLN A 156 6.20 15.12 -4.90
N PHE A 157 7.41 15.43 -5.39
CA PHE A 157 8.01 16.76 -5.27
C PHE A 157 7.20 17.84 -6.00
N SER A 158 6.72 17.54 -7.21
CA SER A 158 5.87 18.46 -7.97
C SER A 158 4.56 18.77 -7.23
N LEU A 159 3.96 17.76 -6.60
CA LEU A 159 2.78 17.96 -5.74
C LEU A 159 3.11 18.76 -4.49
N ALA A 160 4.25 18.48 -3.86
CA ALA A 160 4.69 19.14 -2.64
C ALA A 160 4.99 20.61 -2.87
N GLN A 161 5.60 20.96 -4.01
CA GLN A 161 5.83 22.35 -4.41
C GLN A 161 4.51 23.12 -4.54
N ARG A 162 3.47 22.53 -5.15
CA ARG A 162 2.13 23.14 -5.24
C ARG A 162 1.47 23.33 -3.87
N ARG A 163 1.90 22.57 -2.86
CA ARG A 163 1.44 22.65 -1.46
C ARG A 163 2.36 23.52 -0.58
N GLY A 164 3.30 24.26 -1.17
CA GLY A 164 4.22 25.15 -0.45
C GLY A 164 5.43 24.45 0.17
N GLY A 165 5.70 23.21 -0.21
CA GLY A 165 6.91 22.48 0.20
C GLY A 165 8.18 23.03 -0.45
N ASN A 166 9.27 23.04 0.31
CA ASN A 166 10.57 23.52 -0.14
C ASN A 166 11.63 22.41 -0.03
N PHE A 167 12.08 21.91 -1.17
CA PHE A 167 13.07 20.86 -1.31
C PHE A 167 14.19 21.32 -2.25
N PRO A 168 15.08 22.23 -1.80
CA PRO A 168 16.00 22.95 -2.68
C PRO A 168 16.99 22.03 -3.42
N ARG A 169 17.27 20.83 -2.88
CA ARG A 169 18.15 19.83 -3.48
C ARG A 169 17.42 18.69 -4.19
N ALA A 170 16.10 18.81 -4.41
CA ALA A 170 15.33 17.75 -5.08
C ALA A 170 15.85 17.46 -6.50
N GLU A 171 16.08 18.48 -7.33
CA GLU A 171 16.62 18.24 -8.69
C GLU A 171 18.05 17.66 -8.67
N ALA A 172 18.88 18.07 -7.70
CA ALA A 172 20.21 17.47 -7.52
C ALA A 172 20.11 15.98 -7.16
N LEU A 173 19.17 15.62 -6.27
CA LEU A 173 18.89 14.22 -5.96
C LEU A 173 18.41 13.45 -7.20
N LEU A 174 17.42 13.98 -7.93
CA LEU A 174 16.89 13.34 -9.13
C LEU A 174 17.99 13.10 -10.18
N ALA A 175 18.93 14.04 -10.34
CA ALA A 175 20.08 13.88 -11.22
C ALA A 175 21.10 12.83 -10.75
N THR A 176 21.13 12.51 -9.45
CA THR A 176 22.05 11.53 -8.84
C THR A 176 21.45 10.11 -8.79
N LEU A 177 20.15 9.95 -9.05
CA LEU A 177 19.49 8.64 -9.05
C LEU A 177 20.13 7.59 -9.97
N PRO A 178 20.65 7.92 -11.18
CA PRO A 178 21.35 6.95 -12.00
C PRO A 178 22.56 6.33 -11.29
N GLU A 179 23.27 7.10 -10.47
CA GLU A 179 24.43 6.63 -9.69
C GLU A 179 23.97 5.82 -8.47
N LEU A 180 22.96 6.29 -7.74
CA LEU A 180 22.39 5.59 -6.56
C LEU A 180 21.75 4.24 -6.91
N LEU A 181 21.35 4.04 -8.17
CA LEU A 181 20.70 2.82 -8.65
C LEU A 181 21.53 2.08 -9.72
N ALA A 182 22.78 2.50 -9.99
CA ALA A 182 23.59 1.99 -11.11
C ALA A 182 23.74 0.45 -11.11
N ASP A 183 23.99 -0.13 -9.94
CA ASP A 183 24.19 -1.57 -9.76
C ASP A 183 22.90 -2.31 -9.34
N HIS A 184 21.74 -1.69 -9.55
CA HIS A 184 20.46 -2.22 -9.10
C HIS A 184 19.46 -2.38 -10.25
N ALA A 185 19.36 -3.60 -10.76
CA ALA A 185 18.40 -3.99 -11.80
C ALA A 185 17.32 -4.91 -11.20
N PRO A 186 16.32 -4.37 -10.50
CA PRO A 186 15.29 -5.20 -9.88
C PRO A 186 14.39 -5.84 -10.93
N THR A 187 13.82 -7.00 -10.58
CA THR A 187 12.70 -7.57 -11.34
C THR A 187 11.42 -6.82 -10.97
N PRO A 188 10.48 -6.55 -11.91
CA PRO A 188 9.19 -5.94 -11.58
C PRO A 188 8.33 -6.89 -10.75
N SER A 189 8.37 -6.72 -9.44
CA SER A 189 7.70 -7.55 -8.44
C SER A 189 6.36 -6.94 -8.07
N LEU A 190 5.32 -7.75 -7.88
CA LEU A 190 4.06 -7.28 -7.30
C LEU A 190 4.31 -6.81 -5.86
N VAL A 191 4.25 -5.50 -5.62
CA VAL A 191 4.43 -4.90 -4.29
C VAL A 191 3.10 -4.44 -3.70
N HIS A 192 3.00 -4.45 -2.38
CA HIS A 192 1.90 -3.86 -1.62
C HIS A 192 1.85 -2.34 -1.81
N GLY A 193 3.00 -1.66 -1.78
CA GLY A 193 3.15 -0.24 -2.07
C GLY A 193 2.87 0.71 -0.91
N ASP A 194 2.29 0.23 0.20
CA ASP A 194 2.09 0.97 1.46
C ASP A 194 2.26 0.08 2.71
N LEU A 195 3.32 -0.73 2.77
CA LEU A 195 3.45 -1.79 3.78
C LEU A 195 4.10 -1.28 5.08
N TRP A 196 3.32 -0.65 5.95
CA TRP A 196 3.74 -0.23 7.30
C TRP A 196 2.92 -0.92 8.40
N SER A 197 3.23 -0.66 9.68
CA SER A 197 2.63 -1.40 10.82
C SER A 197 1.11 -1.31 10.92
N GLY A 198 0.49 -0.25 10.38
CA GLY A 198 -0.96 -0.14 10.29
C GLY A 198 -1.61 -1.07 9.25
N ASN A 199 -0.83 -1.53 8.27
CA ASN A 199 -1.28 -2.30 7.10
C ASN A 199 -0.85 -3.77 7.15
N ALA A 200 -0.34 -4.24 8.27
CA ALA A 200 0.02 -5.65 8.49
C ALA A 200 -0.54 -6.14 9.82
N ALA A 201 -1.17 -7.31 9.80
CA ALA A 201 -1.77 -7.90 10.98
C ALA A 201 -1.72 -9.42 10.95
N VAL A 202 -2.08 -10.03 12.07
CA VAL A 202 -2.31 -11.47 12.17
C VAL A 202 -3.74 -11.67 12.66
N THR A 203 -4.49 -12.52 11.97
CA THR A 203 -5.83 -12.92 12.40
C THR A 203 -5.76 -13.63 13.76
N ARG A 204 -6.88 -13.71 14.47
CA ARG A 204 -6.96 -14.47 15.74
C ARG A 204 -6.51 -15.92 15.59
N ASP A 205 -6.72 -16.50 14.41
CA ASP A 205 -6.33 -17.87 14.08
C ASP A 205 -4.86 -18.00 13.64
N GLY A 206 -4.07 -16.94 13.71
CA GLY A 206 -2.63 -16.98 13.45
C GLY A 206 -2.24 -16.89 11.96
N VAL A 207 -3.15 -16.39 11.12
CA VAL A 207 -2.91 -16.20 9.68
C VAL A 207 -2.39 -14.78 9.42
N PRO A 208 -1.22 -14.61 8.78
CA PRO A 208 -0.72 -13.31 8.36
C PRO A 208 -1.64 -12.67 7.33
N VAL A 209 -1.91 -11.37 7.46
CA VAL A 209 -2.67 -10.59 6.48
C VAL A 209 -2.06 -9.21 6.29
N ILE A 210 -2.07 -8.72 5.06
CA ILE A 210 -1.74 -7.33 4.71
C ILE A 210 -2.97 -6.62 4.15
N LEU A 211 -3.09 -5.33 4.45
CA LEU A 211 -4.31 -4.52 4.33
C LEU A 211 -4.01 -3.21 3.59
N ASP A 212 -5.02 -2.63 2.95
CA ASP A 212 -4.97 -1.27 2.39
C ASP A 212 -3.81 -1.04 1.39
N PRO A 213 -3.77 -1.80 0.28
CA PRO A 213 -2.64 -1.75 -0.64
C PRO A 213 -2.70 -0.55 -1.59
N ALA A 214 -1.52 -0.12 -2.03
CA ALA A 214 -1.28 0.83 -3.11
C ALA A 214 -0.45 0.16 -4.23
N ILE A 215 -0.94 -0.98 -4.75
CA ILE A 215 -0.11 -1.91 -5.53
C ILE A 215 0.44 -1.35 -6.84
N TYR A 216 1.55 -1.93 -7.27
CA TYR A 216 2.10 -1.85 -8.61
C TYR A 216 3.17 -2.95 -8.78
N TYR A 217 3.68 -3.14 -9.99
CA TYR A 217 4.91 -3.90 -10.22
C TYR A 217 6.09 -2.95 -10.05
N GLY A 218 6.90 -3.18 -9.04
CA GLY A 218 7.99 -2.31 -8.61
C GLY A 218 9.20 -3.10 -8.12
N ASP A 219 10.19 -2.40 -7.58
CA ASP A 219 11.21 -3.08 -6.80
C ASP A 219 10.64 -3.57 -5.46
N ARG A 220 10.83 -4.85 -5.16
CA ARG A 220 10.43 -5.49 -3.89
C ARG A 220 11.00 -4.81 -2.64
N GLU A 221 12.12 -4.10 -2.75
CA GLU A 221 12.76 -3.44 -1.62
C GLU A 221 11.93 -2.25 -1.09
N VAL A 222 10.97 -1.71 -1.87
CA VAL A 222 10.09 -0.62 -1.42
C VAL A 222 9.19 -1.02 -0.25
N ASP A 223 8.65 -2.25 -0.28
CA ASP A 223 7.80 -2.77 0.79
C ASP A 223 8.60 -3.04 2.06
N ILE A 224 9.83 -3.57 1.90
CA ILE A 224 10.70 -3.83 3.05
C ILE A 224 11.15 -2.50 3.66
N ALA A 225 11.50 -1.50 2.85
CA ALA A 225 11.85 -0.17 3.34
C ALA A 225 10.71 0.46 4.14
N MET A 226 9.48 0.40 3.62
CA MET A 226 8.29 0.94 4.28
C MET A 226 7.97 0.21 5.60
N SER A 227 8.22 -1.10 5.66
CA SER A 227 8.00 -1.89 6.89
C SER A 227 8.94 -1.50 8.04
N GLU A 228 10.01 -0.75 7.75
CA GLU A 228 10.96 -0.21 8.71
C GLU A 228 10.67 1.24 9.14
N LEU A 229 9.85 1.99 8.40
CA LEU A 229 9.72 3.45 8.55
C LEU A 229 8.74 3.87 9.66
N PHE A 230 7.52 3.34 9.66
CA PHE A 230 6.45 3.73 10.59
C PHE A 230 6.05 2.56 11.48
N GLY A 231 6.86 2.35 12.52
CA GLY A 231 6.74 1.19 13.41
C GLY A 231 7.31 -0.05 12.73
N ARG A 232 8.59 -0.31 13.00
CA ARG A 232 9.30 -1.47 12.45
C ARG A 232 8.55 -2.77 12.79
N PHE A 233 8.38 -3.64 11.80
CA PHE A 233 7.87 -5.00 12.03
C PHE A 233 8.73 -5.78 13.04
N PRO A 234 8.20 -6.83 13.69
CA PRO A 234 9.00 -7.63 14.61
C PRO A 234 10.07 -8.43 13.86
N GLN A 235 11.19 -8.71 14.53
CA GLN A 235 12.36 -9.37 13.94
C GLN A 235 12.06 -10.67 13.16
N PRO A 236 11.16 -11.58 13.63
CA PRO A 236 10.83 -12.80 12.90
C PRO A 236 10.37 -12.57 11.46
N PHE A 237 9.70 -11.44 11.16
CA PHE A 237 9.32 -11.09 9.79
C PHE A 237 10.52 -10.97 8.85
N TYR A 238 11.55 -10.23 9.27
CA TYR A 238 12.75 -10.02 8.47
C TYR A 238 13.56 -11.31 8.33
N GLU A 239 13.58 -12.15 9.36
CA GLU A 239 14.20 -13.48 9.32
C GLU A 239 13.50 -14.38 8.28
N GLY A 240 12.17 -14.42 8.31
CA GLY A 240 11.37 -15.19 7.35
C GLY A 240 11.54 -14.71 5.91
N TYR A 241 11.51 -13.38 5.70
CA TYR A 241 11.73 -12.80 4.38
C TYR A 241 13.14 -13.07 3.87
N THR A 242 14.17 -12.83 4.70
CA THR A 242 15.57 -13.02 4.31
C THR A 242 15.90 -14.48 4.01
N ALA A 243 15.32 -15.42 4.75
CA ALA A 243 15.46 -16.85 4.48
C ALA A 243 14.87 -17.26 3.12
N ALA A 244 13.79 -16.61 2.68
CA ALA A 244 13.10 -16.93 1.43
C ALA A 244 13.61 -16.11 0.22
N TYR A 245 13.98 -14.85 0.41
CA TYR A 245 14.39 -13.94 -0.65
C TYR A 245 15.33 -12.82 -0.13
N PRO A 246 16.62 -13.13 0.09
CA PRO A 246 17.57 -12.19 0.69
C PRO A 246 17.70 -10.89 -0.11
N LEU A 247 17.86 -9.75 0.57
CA LEU A 247 18.03 -8.44 -0.04
C LEU A 247 19.40 -8.30 -0.70
N SER A 248 19.47 -7.50 -1.77
CA SER A 248 20.72 -7.27 -2.49
C SER A 248 21.64 -6.34 -1.68
N PRO A 249 22.97 -6.44 -1.83
CA PRO A 249 23.90 -5.44 -1.31
C PRO A 249 23.49 -4.01 -1.70
N GLY A 250 23.77 -3.03 -0.85
CA GLY A 250 23.37 -1.62 -1.06
C GLY A 250 21.96 -1.26 -0.58
N TYR A 251 21.21 -2.23 0.00
CA TYR A 251 19.85 -1.99 0.50
C TYR A 251 19.76 -0.81 1.48
N GLU A 252 20.73 -0.58 2.37
CA GLU A 252 20.63 0.52 3.34
C GLU A 252 20.54 1.91 2.69
N GLN A 253 21.25 2.12 1.57
CA GLN A 253 21.16 3.37 0.80
C GLN A 253 19.81 3.43 0.07
N ARG A 254 19.41 2.34 -0.61
CA ARG A 254 18.13 2.27 -1.34
C ARG A 254 16.92 2.37 -0.42
N LYS A 255 16.98 1.85 0.80
CA LYS A 255 15.97 2.02 1.85
C LYS A 255 15.74 3.49 2.16
N THR A 256 16.81 4.28 2.32
CA THR A 256 16.68 5.72 2.56
C THR A 256 15.99 6.40 1.37
N LEU A 257 16.37 6.01 0.14
CA LEU A 257 15.76 6.50 -1.09
C LEU A 257 14.28 6.10 -1.25
N TYR A 258 13.91 4.86 -0.93
CA TYR A 258 12.54 4.33 -0.99
C TYR A 258 11.65 4.95 0.08
N ASN A 259 12.17 5.12 1.30
CA ASN A 259 11.43 5.80 2.35
C ASN A 259 11.24 7.30 2.09
N LEU A 260 12.12 7.96 1.32
CA LEU A 260 11.94 9.35 0.94
C LEU A 260 10.62 9.57 0.18
N TYR A 261 10.22 8.64 -0.70
CA TYR A 261 8.92 8.70 -1.38
C TYR A 261 7.76 8.81 -0.39
N HIS A 262 7.75 7.96 0.64
CA HIS A 262 6.71 7.97 1.66
C HIS A 262 6.76 9.21 2.56
N ILE A 263 7.95 9.72 2.88
CA ILE A 263 8.09 10.95 3.68
C ILE A 263 7.60 12.18 2.90
N VAL A 264 7.92 12.31 1.61
CA VAL A 264 7.37 13.39 0.78
C VAL A 264 5.86 13.23 0.61
N ASN A 265 5.35 12.00 0.49
CA ASN A 265 3.90 11.76 0.49
C ASN A 265 3.23 12.17 1.81
N HIS A 266 3.87 11.89 2.95
CA HIS A 266 3.37 12.32 4.26
C HIS A 266 3.41 13.84 4.41
N PHE A 267 4.44 14.52 3.89
CA PHE A 267 4.42 15.97 3.78
C PHE A 267 3.25 16.44 2.92
N ASN A 268 2.98 15.79 1.78
CA ASN A 268 1.85 16.14 0.95
C ASN A 268 0.54 16.02 1.74
N LEU A 269 0.31 14.94 2.47
CA LEU A 269 -0.94 14.69 3.19
C LEU A 269 -1.09 15.53 4.47
N PHE A 270 -0.01 15.76 5.21
CA PHE A 270 -0.04 16.27 6.58
C PHE A 270 0.83 17.50 6.83
N GLY A 271 1.72 17.86 5.90
CA GLY A 271 2.63 18.98 6.02
C GLY A 271 3.64 18.83 7.17
N GLY A 272 4.01 19.95 7.80
CA GLY A 272 4.77 19.97 9.04
C GLY A 272 6.17 19.35 8.95
N GLY A 273 6.56 18.62 10.00
CA GLY A 273 7.92 18.11 10.21
C GLY A 273 8.44 17.16 9.13
N TYR A 274 7.55 16.56 8.33
CA TYR A 274 7.93 15.68 7.22
C TYR A 274 8.76 16.38 6.15
N GLY A 275 8.56 17.69 5.94
CA GLY A 275 9.37 18.47 5.00
C GLY A 275 10.85 18.55 5.41
N SER A 276 11.09 18.85 6.69
CA SER A 276 12.44 18.87 7.26
C SER A 276 13.10 17.49 7.24
N GLN A 277 12.32 16.44 7.56
CA GLN A 277 12.80 15.06 7.51
C GLN A 277 13.23 14.66 6.09
N ALA A 278 12.41 14.97 5.07
CA ALA A 278 12.75 14.71 3.68
C ALA A 278 14.03 15.45 3.25
N ASN A 279 14.20 16.72 3.64
CA ASN A 279 15.43 17.46 3.34
C ASN A 279 16.68 16.80 3.98
N SER A 280 16.61 16.37 5.24
CA SER A 280 17.72 15.63 5.87
C SER A 280 18.03 14.30 5.17
N MET A 281 17.01 13.61 4.66
CA MET A 281 17.21 12.38 3.88
C MET A 281 17.85 12.66 2.51
N ILE A 282 17.42 13.73 1.83
CA ILE A 282 18.04 14.21 0.59
C ILE A 282 19.52 14.54 0.82
N ASP A 283 19.84 15.26 1.90
CA ASP A 283 21.22 15.62 2.22
C ASP A 283 22.10 14.40 2.46
N ARG A 284 21.59 13.37 3.14
CA ARG A 284 22.30 12.09 3.35
C ARG A 284 22.53 11.33 2.04
N LEU A 285 21.58 11.36 1.12
CA LEU A 285 21.70 10.67 -0.18
C LEU A 285 22.67 11.36 -1.13
N LEU A 286 22.96 12.65 -0.90
CA LEU A 286 23.86 13.47 -1.70
C LEU A 286 25.24 13.69 -1.06
N ALA A 287 25.52 13.03 0.06
CA ALA A 287 26.78 13.11 0.79
C ALA A 287 27.71 11.97 0.36
#